data_AF-A0A2V9B428-F1
#
_entry.id   AF-A0A2V9B428-F1
#
_cell.length_a   1.000
_cell.length_b   1.000
_cell.length_c   1.000
_cell.angle_alpha   90.00
_cell.angle_beta   90.00
_cell.angle_gamma   90.00
#
_symmetry.space_group_name_H-M   'P 1'
#
loop_
_entity.id
_entity.type
_entity.pdbx_description
1 polymer ?
#
loop_
_entity_poly.entity_id
_entity_poly.type
_entity_poly.pdbx_seq_one_letter_code
_entity_poly.pdbx_strand_id
1 'polypeptide(L)'
;MKRRELIRRGVFAGAVAALRPGLGMTHSGTQAAGTAGSSELTPAQSGVDASKDLAGAGWKPLFLDEHQNETLIVLSDLMIPATDTPGAKAALVNRTIDLVLAAETSEVQRGFLNSLGFLDGES
;
A
#
# COMPACT_ATOMS: atom_id res chain seq x y z
N MET A 1 27.61 -1.35 -11.99
CA MET A 1 26.97 -2.43 -11.20
C MET A 1 27.72 -2.62 -9.88
N LYS A 2 27.42 -1.89 -8.79
CA LYS A 2 28.26 -1.92 -7.57
C LYS A 2 27.65 -1.13 -6.38
N ARG A 3 26.41 -1.44 -6.00
CA ARG A 3 25.80 -0.92 -4.74
C ARG A 3 24.98 -1.98 -4.01
N ARG A 4 24.33 -2.88 -4.76
CA ARG A 4 23.48 -3.96 -4.24
C ARG A 4 24.20 -5.17 -3.64
N GLU A 5 25.50 -5.34 -3.88
CA GLU A 5 26.23 -6.53 -3.41
C GLU A 5 26.84 -6.37 -2.01
N LEU A 6 26.97 -5.15 -1.49
CA LEU A 6 27.58 -4.88 -0.19
C LEU A 6 26.66 -5.15 1.00
N ILE A 7 25.34 -5.26 0.80
CA ILE A 7 24.36 -5.46 1.89
C ILE A 7 24.19 -6.96 2.23
N ARG A 8 24.60 -7.89 1.36
CA ARG A 8 24.34 -9.33 1.56
C ARG A 8 25.38 -10.09 2.40
N ARG A 9 26.39 -9.42 2.97
CA ARG A 9 27.46 -10.04 3.77
C ARG A 9 27.38 -9.75 5.28
N GLY A 10 26.18 -9.62 5.83
CA GLY A 10 26.00 -9.07 7.19
C GLY A 10 25.23 -9.90 8.21
N VAL A 11 24.76 -11.12 7.93
CA VAL A 11 24.04 -11.91 8.93
C VAL A 11 24.40 -13.38 8.75
N PHE A 12 25.21 -13.92 9.66
CA PHE A 12 25.21 -15.29 10.20
C PHE A 12 26.48 -15.47 11.04
N ALA A 13 26.51 -14.88 12.24
CA ALA A 13 27.48 -15.20 13.29
C ALA A 13 26.92 -14.81 14.66
N GLY A 14 26.87 -15.76 15.59
CA GLY A 14 26.53 -15.56 17.01
C GLY A 14 25.36 -16.44 17.46
N ALA A 15 25.55 -17.75 17.62
CA ALA A 15 26.13 -18.43 18.79
C ALA A 15 25.14 -18.62 19.95
N VAL A 16 24.86 -19.90 20.22
CA VAL A 16 24.05 -20.46 21.30
C VAL A 16 24.74 -20.22 22.65
N ALA A 17 24.03 -19.72 23.68
CA ALA A 17 24.44 -19.86 25.08
C ALA A 17 23.27 -19.72 26.08
N ALA A 18 22.78 -20.87 26.52
CA ALA A 18 22.41 -21.26 27.89
C ALA A 18 21.67 -20.28 28.84
N LEU A 19 20.41 -20.65 29.13
CA LEU A 19 19.82 -20.87 30.46
C LEU A 19 20.53 -20.26 31.69
N ARG A 20 19.83 -19.39 32.44
CA ARG A 20 19.90 -19.32 33.91
C ARG A 20 18.79 -18.43 34.53
N PRO A 21 17.97 -18.94 35.46
CA PRO A 21 17.08 -18.14 36.31
C PRO A 21 17.80 -17.73 37.60
N GLY A 22 17.62 -16.49 38.06
CA GLY A 22 18.21 -16.02 39.32
C GLY A 22 17.67 -14.66 39.73
N LEU A 23 17.02 -14.63 40.89
CA LEU A 23 16.47 -13.46 41.59
C LEU A 23 17.52 -12.37 41.89
N GLY A 24 17.06 -11.12 41.87
CA GLY A 24 17.44 -10.12 42.87
C GLY A 24 18.40 -9.01 42.44
N MET A 25 18.14 -7.82 43.00
CA MET A 25 18.92 -6.58 43.05
C MET A 25 18.72 -5.53 41.93
N THR A 26 18.01 -4.49 42.36
CA THR A 26 18.01 -3.08 41.97
C THR A 26 19.19 -2.57 41.15
N HIS A 27 18.90 -2.02 39.97
CA HIS A 27 19.75 -1.02 39.32
C HIS A 27 18.87 0.16 38.89
N SER A 28 18.95 1.24 39.67
CA SER A 28 18.61 2.58 39.19
C SER A 28 19.48 2.90 37.98
N GLY A 29 18.86 2.94 36.81
CA GLY A 29 19.49 3.31 35.56
C GLY A 29 18.59 4.28 34.81
N THR A 30 18.94 5.57 34.89
CA THR A 30 18.66 6.61 33.89
C THR A 30 17.32 6.53 33.17
N GLN A 31 16.33 7.29 33.67
CA GLN A 31 15.25 7.79 32.83
C GLN A 31 15.87 8.64 31.72
N ALA A 32 16.09 8.02 30.56
CA ALA A 32 16.22 8.76 29.33
C ALA A 32 14.85 9.41 29.09
N ALA A 33 14.78 10.72 29.35
CA ALA A 33 13.76 11.59 28.81
C ALA A 33 13.92 11.62 27.28
N GLY A 34 13.57 10.51 26.62
CA GLY A 34 13.26 10.48 25.21
C GLY A 34 11.87 11.06 25.08
N THR A 35 11.78 12.23 24.45
CA THR A 35 10.56 12.83 23.91
C THR A 35 9.50 11.76 23.64
N ALA A 36 8.43 11.78 24.43
CA ALA A 36 7.26 10.96 24.18
C ALA A 36 6.87 11.17 22.71
N GLY A 37 7.16 10.17 21.88
CA GLY A 37 6.74 10.18 20.50
C GLY A 37 5.23 10.31 20.54
N SER A 38 4.72 11.44 20.09
CA SER A 38 3.30 11.54 19.72
C SER A 38 3.07 10.38 18.77
N SER A 39 2.32 9.39 19.22
CA SER A 39 1.84 8.30 18.39
C SER A 39 0.89 8.94 17.40
N GLU A 40 1.45 9.45 16.31
CA GLU A 40 0.68 10.04 15.23
C GLU A 40 0.07 8.86 14.49
N LEU A 41 -1.20 8.59 14.81
CA LEU A 41 -2.00 7.63 14.09
C LEU A 41 -2.01 8.05 12.63
N THR A 42 -1.71 7.12 11.72
CA THR A 42 -1.91 7.37 10.29
C THR A 42 -3.40 7.75 10.04
N PRO A 43 -3.72 8.46 8.95
CA PRO A 43 -5.10 8.82 8.64
C PRO A 43 -6.07 7.62 8.68
N ALA A 44 -5.62 6.46 8.20
CA ALA A 44 -6.37 5.21 8.28
C ALA A 44 -6.64 4.75 9.72
N GLN A 45 -5.64 4.85 10.61
CA GLN A 45 -5.80 4.51 12.03
C GLN A 45 -6.68 5.50 12.80
N SER A 46 -6.78 6.74 12.30
CA SER A 46 -7.65 7.78 12.86
C SER A 46 -9.10 7.67 12.39
N GLY A 47 -9.45 6.68 11.56
CA GLY A 47 -10.80 6.48 11.02
C GLY A 47 -11.20 7.52 9.98
N VAL A 48 -10.23 8.15 9.31
CA VAL A 48 -10.51 9.09 8.21
C VAL A 48 -11.16 8.33 7.06
N ASP A 49 -12.33 8.79 6.64
CA ASP A 49 -13.09 8.22 5.53
C ASP A 49 -12.56 8.77 4.19
N ALA A 50 -11.58 8.07 3.62
CA ALA A 50 -10.96 8.41 2.34
C ALA A 50 -11.92 8.32 1.14
N SER A 51 -13.11 7.71 1.30
CA SER A 51 -14.08 7.59 0.20
C SER A 51 -14.61 8.96 -0.25
N LYS A 52 -14.68 9.93 0.67
CA LYS A 52 -15.13 11.30 0.38
C LYS A 52 -14.18 12.03 -0.56
N ASP A 53 -12.87 11.86 -0.35
CA ASP A 53 -11.85 12.47 -1.20
C ASP A 53 -11.89 11.88 -2.60
N LEU A 54 -12.05 10.55 -2.69
CA LEU A 54 -12.18 9.85 -3.97
C LEU A 54 -13.48 10.19 -4.70
N ALA A 55 -14.57 10.54 -4.01
CA ALA A 55 -15.83 10.94 -4.62
C ALA A 55 -15.86 12.39 -5.15
N GLY A 56 -14.79 13.16 -4.93
CA GLY A 56 -14.69 14.56 -5.34
C GLY A 56 -14.91 14.78 -6.85
N ALA A 57 -15.60 15.87 -7.21
CA ALA A 57 -15.90 16.22 -8.60
C ALA A 57 -14.65 16.58 -9.43
N GLY A 58 -13.56 17.01 -8.77
CA GLY A 58 -12.28 17.34 -9.40
C GLY A 58 -11.25 16.21 -9.38
N TRP A 59 -11.67 14.98 -9.08
CA TRP A 59 -10.76 13.84 -9.02
C TRP A 59 -10.08 13.58 -10.38
N LYS A 60 -8.80 13.23 -10.33
CA LYS A 60 -8.00 12.78 -11.48
C LYS A 60 -7.23 11.52 -11.09
N PRO A 61 -6.97 10.62 -12.05
CA PRO A 61 -6.08 9.48 -11.82
C PRO A 61 -4.71 9.91 -11.29
N LEU A 62 -4.19 9.17 -10.32
CA LEU A 62 -2.86 9.34 -9.73
C LEU A 62 -1.82 8.49 -10.45
N PHE A 63 -2.20 7.29 -10.88
CA PHE A 63 -1.29 6.32 -11.49
C PHE A 63 -1.66 6.02 -12.94
N LEU A 64 -2.94 5.75 -13.22
CA LEU A 64 -3.42 5.47 -14.57
C LEU A 64 -3.40 6.74 -15.43
N ASP A 65 -3.24 6.59 -16.74
CA ASP A 65 -3.63 7.66 -17.67
C ASP A 65 -5.16 7.65 -17.92
N GLU A 66 -5.64 8.66 -18.66
CA GLU A 66 -7.07 8.81 -18.93
C GLU A 66 -7.64 7.60 -19.68
N HIS A 67 -6.93 7.12 -20.70
CA HIS A 67 -7.37 6.00 -21.54
C HIS A 67 -7.41 4.69 -20.73
N GLN A 68 -6.36 4.39 -19.98
CA GLN A 68 -6.29 3.24 -19.07
C GLN A 68 -7.41 3.29 -18.02
N ASN A 69 -7.69 4.47 -17.46
CA ASN A 69 -8.78 4.65 -16.52
C ASN A 69 -10.15 4.40 -17.18
N GLU A 70 -10.37 4.87 -18.41
CA GLU A 70 -11.59 4.58 -19.18
C GLU A 70 -11.76 3.08 -19.45
N THR A 71 -10.70 2.40 -19.90
CA THR A 71 -10.71 0.94 -20.11
C THR A 71 -11.05 0.20 -18.81
N LEU A 72 -10.47 0.61 -17.68
CA LEU A 72 -10.77 0.02 -16.37
C LEU A 72 -12.22 0.27 -15.93
N ILE A 73 -12.79 1.44 -16.19
CA ILE A 73 -14.21 1.73 -15.90
C ILE A 73 -15.10 0.78 -16.69
N VAL A 74 -14.87 0.63 -17.99
CA VAL A 74 -15.67 -0.26 -18.84
C VAL A 74 -15.53 -1.72 -18.40
N LEU A 75 -14.29 -2.17 -18.18
CA LEU A 75 -14.02 -3.54 -17.75
C LEU A 75 -14.69 -3.88 -16.40
N SER A 76 -14.56 -2.98 -15.42
CA SER A 76 -15.14 -3.21 -14.09
C SER A 76 -16.67 -3.17 -14.10
N ASP A 77 -17.29 -2.31 -14.92
CA ASP A 77 -18.75 -2.24 -15.07
C ASP A 77 -19.32 -3.48 -15.77
N LEU A 78 -18.56 -4.08 -16.70
CA LEU A 78 -18.92 -5.38 -17.30
C LEU A 78 -18.86 -6.52 -16.28
N MET A 79 -17.88 -6.48 -15.36
CA MET A 79 -17.70 -7.52 -14.34
C MET A 79 -18.72 -7.41 -13.19
N ILE A 80 -19.01 -6.19 -12.75
CA ILE A 80 -19.97 -5.89 -11.66
C ILE A 80 -20.95 -4.84 -12.18
N PRO A 81 -21.95 -5.26 -12.97
CA PRO A 81 -22.95 -4.34 -13.49
C PRO A 81 -23.87 -3.85 -12.37
N ALA A 82 -24.52 -2.71 -12.62
CA ALA A 82 -25.60 -2.25 -11.76
C ALA A 82 -26.78 -3.24 -11.81
N THR A 83 -27.20 -3.69 -10.64
CA THR A 83 -28.38 -4.55 -10.47
C THR A 83 -29.25 -3.91 -9.38
N ASP A 84 -29.69 -4.67 -8.38
CA ASP A 84 -30.36 -4.12 -7.19
C ASP A 84 -29.39 -3.33 -6.29
N THR A 85 -28.09 -3.51 -6.49
CA THR A 85 -27.02 -2.74 -5.85
C THR A 85 -26.25 -1.90 -6.88
N PRO A 86 -25.61 -0.79 -6.45
CA PRO A 86 -24.72 -0.02 -7.32
C PRO A 86 -23.62 -0.92 -7.93
N GLY A 87 -23.42 -0.80 -9.24
CA GLY A 87 -22.33 -1.47 -9.97
C GLY A 87 -20.97 -0.80 -9.77
N ALA A 88 -19.91 -1.37 -10.35
CA ALA A 88 -18.54 -0.89 -10.17
C ALA A 88 -18.34 0.58 -10.58
N LYS A 89 -18.97 1.00 -11.69
CA LYS A 89 -18.88 2.40 -12.14
C LYS A 89 -19.55 3.36 -11.16
N ALA A 90 -20.74 3.02 -10.68
CA ALA A 90 -21.46 3.83 -9.69
C ALA A 90 -20.73 3.86 -8.34
N ALA A 91 -20.05 2.77 -7.98
CA ALA A 91 -19.23 2.65 -6.78
C ALA A 91 -17.81 3.23 -6.92
N LEU A 92 -17.47 3.84 -8.07
CA LEU A 92 -16.17 4.48 -8.34
C LEU A 92 -14.97 3.54 -8.10
N VAL A 93 -15.11 2.25 -8.43
CA VAL A 93 -14.09 1.22 -8.19
C VAL A 93 -12.75 1.57 -8.85
N ASN A 94 -12.79 2.18 -10.04
CA ASN A 94 -11.61 2.63 -10.76
C ASN A 94 -10.74 3.58 -9.92
N ARG A 95 -11.35 4.50 -9.16
CA ARG A 95 -10.64 5.49 -8.34
C ARG A 95 -9.91 4.84 -7.16
N THR A 96 -10.53 3.83 -6.57
CA THR A 96 -9.92 3.05 -5.48
C THR A 96 -8.77 2.20 -6.01
N ILE A 97 -8.95 1.54 -7.15
CA ILE A 97 -7.88 0.74 -7.77
C ILE A 97 -6.69 1.62 -8.14
N ASP A 98 -6.93 2.78 -8.75
CA ASP A 98 -5.89 3.76 -9.08
C ASP A 98 -5.09 4.20 -7.83
N LEU A 99 -5.78 4.52 -6.73
CA LEU A 99 -5.13 4.86 -5.46
C LEU A 99 -4.26 3.72 -4.92
N VAL A 100 -4.76 2.48 -4.97
CA VAL A 100 -3.99 1.30 -4.53
C VAL A 100 -2.77 1.09 -5.43
N LEU A 101 -2.93 1.17 -6.75
CA LEU A 101 -1.85 1.01 -7.72
C LEU A 101 -0.77 2.10 -7.56
N ALA A 102 -1.15 3.32 -7.22
CA ALA A 102 -0.21 4.40 -6.93
C ALA A 102 0.71 4.09 -5.74
N ALA A 103 0.25 3.29 -4.78
CA ALA A 103 1.02 2.87 -3.61
C ALA A 103 1.77 1.53 -3.80
N GLU A 104 1.53 0.84 -4.91
CA GLU A 104 2.09 -0.48 -5.18
C GLU A 104 3.53 -0.46 -5.69
N THR A 105 4.15 -1.64 -5.70
CA THR A 105 5.51 -1.80 -6.26
C THR A 105 5.51 -1.62 -7.78
N SER A 106 6.63 -1.16 -8.35
CA SER A 106 6.79 -1.03 -9.80
C SER A 106 6.67 -2.36 -10.57
N GLU A 107 6.80 -3.50 -9.90
CA GLU A 107 6.53 -4.81 -10.50
C GLU A 107 5.03 -5.04 -10.69
N VAL A 108 4.25 -4.81 -9.64
CA VAL A 108 2.78 -4.92 -9.67
C VAL A 108 2.18 -3.91 -10.65
N GLN A 109 2.62 -2.65 -10.59
CA GLN A 109 2.20 -1.59 -11.51
C GLN A 109 2.37 -1.98 -12.98
N ARG A 110 3.56 -2.48 -13.36
CA ARG A 110 3.81 -2.94 -14.74
C ARG A 110 2.99 -4.16 -15.12
N GLY A 111 2.85 -5.13 -14.21
CA GLY A 111 2.02 -6.32 -14.44
C GLY A 111 0.56 -5.94 -14.72
N PHE A 112 0.03 -4.98 -13.97
CA PHE A 112 -1.31 -4.45 -14.16
C PHE A 112 -1.46 -3.76 -15.52
N LEU A 113 -0.58 -2.80 -15.84
CA LEU A 113 -0.63 -2.07 -17.12
C LEU A 113 -0.50 -3.00 -18.33
N ASN A 114 0.38 -4.00 -18.27
CA ASN A 114 0.51 -5.00 -19.33
C ASN A 114 -0.78 -5.81 -19.52
N SER A 115 -1.45 -6.17 -18.43
CA SER A 115 -2.70 -6.93 -18.48
C SER A 115 -3.84 -6.07 -19.05
N LEU A 116 -3.88 -4.80 -18.66
CA LEU A 116 -4.88 -3.85 -19.17
C LEU A 116 -4.67 -3.56 -20.66
N GLY A 117 -3.43 -3.32 -21.10
CA GLY A 117 -3.09 -3.12 -22.51
C GLY A 117 -3.41 -4.33 -23.39
N PHE A 118 -3.16 -5.55 -22.88
CA PHE A 118 -3.54 -6.78 -23.58
C PHE A 118 -5.06 -6.86 -23.82
N LEU A 119 -5.88 -6.46 -22.85
CA LEU A 119 -7.34 -6.45 -22.99
C LEU A 119 -7.82 -5.35 -23.95
N ASP A 120 -7.09 -4.24 -24.02
CA ASP A 120 -7.41 -3.10 -24.89
C ASP A 120 -7.01 -3.33 -26.36
N GLY A 121 -6.26 -4.41 -26.65
CA GLY A 121 -5.78 -4.74 -27.99
C GLY A 121 -4.50 -4.00 -28.38
N GLU A 122 -3.86 -3.31 -27.44
CA GLU A 122 -2.52 -2.75 -27.58
C GLU A 122 -1.51 -3.90 -27.36
N SER A 123 -1.09 -4.57 -28.43
CA SER A 123 -0.08 -5.66 -28.42
C SER A 123 1.14 -5.34 -29.26
#